data_AF-A0A218QUN9-F1
#
_entry.id   AF-A0A218QUN9-F1
#
_cell.length_a   1.000
_cell.length_b   1.000
_cell.length_c   1.000
_cell.angle_alpha   90.00
_cell.angle_beta   90.00
_cell.angle_gamma   90.00
#
_symmetry.space_group_name_H-M   'P 1'
#
loop_
_entity.id
_entity.type
_entity.pdbx_description
1 polymer ?
#
loop_
_entity_poly.entity_id
_entity_poly.type
_entity_poly.pdbx_seq_one_letter_code
_entity_poly.pdbx_strand_id
1 'polypeptide(L)'
;MTKIERESINFKLPKPLTAALRKAARERNTTATDLVIEGLHHVLGSVPGTEDSVETRLAQLEEQLNHLTDSTDNHVDTGVDNRRAFVRAETRSTSFTVGKA
;
A
#
# COMPACT_ATOMS: atom_id res chain seq x y z
N MET A 1 7.48 -23.99 -15.87
CA MET A 1 6.44 -22.93 -15.91
C MET A 1 5.15 -23.57 -16.36
N THR A 2 4.18 -23.70 -15.47
CA THR A 2 2.83 -24.17 -15.82
C THR A 2 2.20 -23.17 -16.78
N LYS A 3 1.73 -23.63 -17.93
CA LYS A 3 1.10 -22.78 -18.94
C LYS A 3 -0.23 -22.28 -18.36
N ILE A 4 -0.30 -20.98 -18.04
CA ILE A 4 -1.55 -20.36 -17.59
C ILE A 4 -2.49 -20.29 -18.80
N GLU A 5 -3.68 -20.86 -18.65
CA GLU A 5 -4.74 -20.73 -19.65
C GLU A 5 -5.28 -19.30 -19.62
N ARG A 6 -5.33 -18.65 -20.78
CA ARG A 6 -5.73 -17.25 -20.89
C ARG A 6 -6.99 -17.16 -21.73
N GLU A 7 -8.05 -16.64 -21.14
CA GLU A 7 -9.30 -16.33 -21.83
C GLU A 7 -9.36 -14.84 -22.18
N SER A 8 -9.90 -14.51 -23.37
CA SER A 8 -10.03 -13.13 -23.81
C SER A 8 -11.41 -12.56 -23.46
N ILE A 9 -11.41 -11.39 -22.83
CA ILE A 9 -12.63 -10.62 -22.54
C ILE A 9 -12.55 -9.30 -23.29
N ASN A 10 -13.59 -8.98 -24.06
CA ASN A 10 -13.64 -7.76 -24.86
C ASN A 10 -14.09 -6.57 -24.01
N PHE A 11 -13.15 -5.71 -23.62
CA PHE A 11 -13.43 -4.44 -22.94
C PHE A 11 -13.35 -3.25 -23.90
N LYS A 12 -14.36 -2.39 -23.87
CA LYS A 12 -14.33 -1.08 -24.54
C LYS A 12 -14.04 0.00 -23.51
N LEU A 13 -12.82 0.53 -23.53
CA LEU A 13 -12.42 1.63 -22.66
C LEU A 13 -12.72 2.98 -23.33
N PRO A 14 -13.13 4.00 -22.56
CA PRO A 14 -13.20 5.37 -23.04
C PRO A 14 -11.85 5.81 -23.64
N LYS A 15 -11.88 6.55 -24.76
CA LYS A 15 -10.66 7.00 -25.48
C LYS A 15 -9.63 7.69 -24.57
N PRO A 16 -10.00 8.59 -23.63
CA PRO A 16 -9.04 9.22 -22.74
C PRO A 16 -8.33 8.23 -21.83
N LEU A 17 -9.06 7.23 -21.33
CA LEU A 17 -8.51 6.19 -20.45
C LEU A 17 -7.52 5.31 -21.19
N THR A 18 -7.84 4.91 -22.43
CA THR A 18 -6.91 4.16 -23.29
C THR A 18 -5.63 4.95 -23.57
N ALA A 19 -5.73 6.26 -23.76
CA ALA A 19 -4.57 7.12 -23.98
C ALA A 19 -3.69 7.21 -22.72
N ALA A 20 -4.30 7.40 -21.55
CA ALA A 20 -3.60 7.44 -20.27
C ALA A 20 -2.89 6.11 -19.96
N LEU A 21 -3.59 4.98 -20.16
CA LEU A 21 -3.04 3.63 -19.96
C LEU A 21 -1.83 3.37 -20.86
N ARG A 22 -1.93 3.71 -22.15
CA ARG A 22 -0.81 3.54 -23.10
C ARG A 22 0.37 4.44 -22.76
N LYS A 23 0.12 5.64 -22.26
CA LYS A 23 1.17 6.56 -21.82
C LYS A 23 1.91 5.97 -20.62
N ALA A 24 1.17 5.54 -19.59
CA ALA A 24 1.74 4.93 -18.39
C ALA A 24 2.54 3.65 -18.72
N ALA A 25 2.04 2.82 -19.64
CA ALA A 25 2.72 1.60 -20.09
C ALA A 25 4.10 1.92 -20.70
N ARG A 26 4.16 2.96 -21.55
CA ARG A 26 5.41 3.42 -22.17
C ARG A 26 6.40 3.97 -21.14
N GLU A 27 5.92 4.79 -20.21
CA GLU A 27 6.76 5.39 -19.16
C GLU A 27 7.38 4.33 -18.24
N ARG A 28 6.65 3.23 -17.99
CA ARG A 28 7.08 2.12 -17.14
C ARG A 28 7.76 0.97 -17.91
N ASN A 29 7.99 1.11 -19.22
CA ASN A 29 8.52 0.06 -20.10
C ASN A 29 7.78 -1.29 -19.97
N THR A 30 6.46 -1.25 -19.80
CA THR A 30 5.59 -2.42 -19.62
C THR A 30 4.47 -2.44 -20.65
N THR A 31 3.64 -3.48 -20.69
CA THR A 31 2.48 -3.51 -21.59
C THR A 31 1.24 -2.92 -20.93
N ALA A 32 0.34 -2.37 -21.75
CA ALA A 32 -0.96 -1.91 -21.27
C ALA A 32 -1.79 -3.06 -20.65
N THR A 33 -1.55 -4.30 -21.10
CA THR A 33 -2.18 -5.50 -20.54
C THR A 33 -1.70 -5.75 -19.12
N ASP A 34 -0.40 -5.65 -18.87
CA ASP A 34 0.18 -5.88 -17.53
C ASP A 34 -0.35 -4.86 -16.52
N LEU A 35 -0.46 -3.59 -16.91
CA LEU A 35 -1.07 -2.56 -16.08
C LEU A 35 -2.56 -2.81 -15.79
N VAL A 36 -3.29 -3.39 -16.74
CA VAL A 36 -4.70 -3.77 -16.51
C VAL A 36 -4.77 -4.94 -15.54
N ILE A 37 -3.88 -5.93 -15.67
CA ILE A 37 -3.81 -7.07 -14.74
C ILE A 37 -3.45 -6.58 -13.33
N GLU A 38 -2.49 -5.68 -13.18
CA GLU A 38 -2.13 -5.02 -11.92
C GLU A 38 -3.33 -4.28 -11.30
N GLY A 39 -4.05 -3.49 -12.11
CA GLY A 39 -5.27 -2.81 -11.67
C GLY A 39 -6.39 -3.77 -11.25
N LEU A 40 -6.55 -4.91 -11.95
CA LEU A 40 -7.51 -5.95 -11.57
C LEU A 40 -7.11 -6.62 -10.26
N HIS A 41 -5.83 -6.87 -10.01
CA HIS A 41 -5.33 -7.37 -8.73
C HIS A 41 -5.61 -6.40 -7.58
N HIS A 42 -5.47 -5.09 -7.81
CA HIS A 42 -5.80 -4.09 -6.79
C HIS A 42 -7.28 -4.14 -6.39
N VAL A 43 -8.19 -4.37 -7.34
CA VAL A 43 -9.64 -4.41 -7.09
C VAL A 43 -10.11 -5.76 -6.54
N LEU A 44 -9.60 -6.87 -7.08
CA LEU A 44 -10.04 -8.23 -6.76
C LEU A 44 -9.21 -8.89 -5.64
N GLY A 45 -8.06 -8.33 -5.31
CA GLY A 45 -7.07 -8.94 -4.43
C GLY A 45 -6.26 -10.06 -5.11
N SER A 46 -5.66 -10.91 -4.28
CA SER A 46 -4.86 -12.04 -4.74
C SER A 46 -5.77 -13.15 -5.29
N VAL A 47 -5.65 -13.46 -6.59
CA VAL A 47 -6.39 -14.54 -7.24
C VAL A 47 -5.48 -15.76 -7.42
N PRO A 48 -5.78 -16.91 -6.79
CA PRO A 48 -4.95 -18.12 -6.94
C PRO A 48 -4.84 -18.53 -8.42
N GLY A 49 -3.62 -18.83 -8.88
CA GLY A 49 -3.37 -19.28 -10.26
C GLY A 49 -3.17 -18.18 -11.30
N THR A 50 -3.12 -16.91 -10.89
CA THR A 50 -2.83 -15.76 -11.77
C THR A 50 -1.41 -15.20 -11.61
N GLU A 51 -0.56 -15.89 -10.84
CA GLU A 51 0.84 -15.52 -10.65
C GLU A 51 1.62 -15.82 -11.94
N ASP A 52 1.71 -14.83 -12.83
CA ASP A 52 2.40 -14.95 -14.12
C ASP A 52 3.93 -15.18 -13.93
N SER A 53 4.52 -14.76 -12.80
CA SER A 53 5.91 -15.08 -12.43
C SER A 53 6.21 -14.87 -10.93
N VAL A 54 7.27 -15.51 -10.42
CA VAL A 54 7.74 -15.37 -9.02
C VAL A 54 8.11 -13.92 -8.71
N GLU A 55 8.62 -13.20 -9.70
CA GLU A 55 9.01 -11.80 -9.62
C GLU A 55 7.79 -10.88 -9.40
N THR A 56 6.65 -11.18 -10.04
CA THR A 56 5.39 -10.44 -9.79
C THR A 56 4.89 -10.69 -8.37
N ARG A 57 4.99 -11.93 -7.87
CA ARG A 57 4.64 -12.24 -6.48
C ARG A 57 5.58 -11.55 -5.50
N LEU A 58 6.88 -11.48 -5.82
CA LEU A 58 7.86 -10.78 -5.00
C LEU A 58 7.55 -9.28 -4.93
N ALA A 59 7.29 -8.62 -6.05
CA ALA A 59 6.92 -7.20 -6.08
C ALA A 59 5.65 -6.91 -5.25
N GLN A 60 4.64 -7.77 -5.32
CA GLN A 60 3.42 -7.65 -4.49
C GLN A 60 3.72 -7.81 -2.99
N LEU A 61 4.62 -8.73 -2.62
CA LEU A 61 5.04 -8.90 -1.23
C LEU A 61 5.85 -7.69 -0.73
N GLU A 62 6.71 -7.11 -1.58
CA GLU A 62 7.46 -5.90 -1.27
C GLU A 62 6.52 -4.70 -1.03
N GLU A 63 5.50 -4.51 -1.86
CA GLU A 63 4.51 -3.43 -1.68
C GLU A 63 3.70 -3.61 -0.39
N GLN A 64 3.26 -4.84 -0.09
CA GLN A 64 2.55 -5.13 1.17
C GLN A 64 3.43 -4.87 2.40
N LEU A 65 4.71 -5.22 2.34
CA LEU A 65 5.66 -4.98 3.43
C LEU A 65 5.89 -3.47 3.65
N ASN A 66 6.00 -2.69 2.57
CA ASN A 66 6.15 -1.24 2.66
C ASN A 66 4.94 -0.59 3.33
N HIS A 67 3.72 -1.00 2.95
CA HIS A 67 2.49 -0.52 3.58
C HIS A 67 2.39 -0.88 5.08
N LEU A 68 2.88 -2.05 5.48
CA LEU A 68 2.95 -2.44 6.91
C LEU A 68 3.97 -1.61 7.69
N THR A 69 5.08 -1.23 7.05
CA THR A 69 6.10 -0.39 7.67
C THR A 69 5.58 1.02 7.91
N ASP A 70 4.93 1.63 6.90
CA ASP A 70 4.33 2.97 7.02
C ASP A 70 3.22 3.04 8.07
N SER A 71 2.46 1.97 8.24
CA SER A 71 1.41 1.90 9.26
C SER A 71 1.98 1.67 10.67
N THR A 72 3.10 0.97 10.78
CA THR A 72 3.80 0.76 12.07
C THR A 72 4.48 2.04 12.55
N ASP A 73 5.12 2.81 11.67
CA ASP A 73 5.81 4.05 12.03
C ASP A 73 4.82 5.11 12.58
N ASN A 74 3.65 5.25 11.94
CA ASN A 74 2.59 6.13 12.40
C ASN A 74 2.00 5.74 13.76
N HIS A 75 1.97 4.44 14.09
CA HIS A 75 1.45 3.95 15.38
C HIS A 75 2.46 4.16 16.52
N VAL A 76 3.76 4.05 16.25
CA VAL A 76 4.81 4.28 17.25
C VAL A 76 4.88 5.76 17.62
N ASP A 77 4.76 6.68 16.65
CA ASP A 77 4.81 8.12 16.90
C ASP A 77 3.66 8.59 17.82
N THR A 78 2.43 8.15 17.54
CA THR A 78 1.26 8.44 18.41
C THR A 78 1.39 7.84 19.81
N GLY A 79 2.04 6.68 19.95
CA GLY A 79 2.28 6.05 21.25
C GLY A 79 3.30 6.80 22.11
N VAL A 80 4.34 7.39 21.50
CA VAL A 80 5.37 8.16 22.22
C VAL A 80 4.85 9.53 22.63
N ASP A 81 4.06 10.19 21.78
CA ASP A 81 3.48 11.50 22.08
C ASP A 81 2.42 11.44 23.19
N ASN A 82 1.57 10.42 23.20
CA ASN A 82 0.62 10.22 24.31
C ASN A 82 1.34 9.96 25.63
N ARG A 83 2.44 9.20 25.62
CA ARG A 83 3.23 8.90 26.83
C ARG A 83 3.94 10.16 27.34
N ARG A 84 4.46 11.01 26.46
CA ARG A 84 5.05 12.31 26.81
C ARG A 84 4.02 13.29 27.37
N ALA A 85 2.83 13.35 26.78
CA ALA A 85 1.75 14.20 27.26
C ALA A 85 1.31 13.80 28.69
N PHE A 86 1.20 12.50 28.95
CA PHE A 86 0.89 11.97 30.28
C PHE A 86 1.98 12.31 31.31
N VAL A 87 3.25 12.04 31.00
CA VAL A 87 4.38 12.35 31.91
C VAL A 87 4.50 13.86 32.18
N ARG A 88 4.19 14.71 31.20
CA ARG A 88 4.17 16.18 31.37
C ARG A 88 3.00 16.64 32.26
N ALA A 89 1.84 15.98 32.21
CA ALA A 89 0.71 16.29 33.09
C ALA A 89 1.00 15.91 34.55
N GLU A 90 1.60 14.74 34.78
CA GLU A 90 1.94 14.22 36.11
C GLU A 90 2.96 15.10 36.85
N THR A 91 3.97 15.60 36.12
CA THR A 91 5.01 16.49 36.68
C THR A 91 4.50 17.89 36.99
N ARG A 92 3.43 18.36 36.34
CA ARG A 92 2.76 19.63 36.68
C ARG A 92 1.93 19.51 37.95
N SER A 93 1.22 18.39 38.14
CA SER A 93 0.36 18.16 39.31
C SER A 93 1.17 18.09 40.61
N THR A 94 2.34 17.43 40.58
CA THR A 94 3.22 17.31 41.75
C THR A 94 3.94 18.60 42.13
N SER A 95 4.21 19.51 41.19
CA SER A 95 4.80 20.82 41.47
C SER A 95 3.87 21.81 42.19
N PHE A 96 2.55 21.61 42.12
CA PHE A 96 1.57 22.50 42.77
C PHE A 96 1.35 22.16 44.26
N THR A 97 1.57 20.91 44.66
CA THR A 97 1.30 20.45 46.03
C THR A 97 2.44 20.72 47.01
N VAL A 98 3.64 21.06 46.54
CA VAL A 98 4.81 21.37 47.41
C VAL A 98 4.91 22.88 47.72
N GLY A 99 4.07 23.72 47.12
CA GLY A 99 4.10 25.18 47.24
C GLY A 99 3.11 25.80 48.23
N LYS A 100 2.48 25.02 49.11
CA LYS A 100 1.66 25.55 50.22
C LYS A 100 1.90 24.74 51.50
N ALA A 101 3.01 25.04 52.16
CA ALA A 101 3.19 24.85 53.58
C ALA A 101 3.78 26.15 54.14
#